data_AF-A0A819D0G0-F1
#
_entry.id   AF-A0A819D0G0-F1
#
_cell.length_a   1.000
_cell.length_b   1.000
_cell.length_c   1.000
_cell.angle_alpha   90.00
_cell.angle_beta   90.00
_cell.angle_gamma   90.00
#
_symmetry.space_group_name_H-M   'P 1'
#
loop_
_entity.id
_entity.type
_entity.pdbx_description
1 polymer ?
#
loop_
_entity_poly.entity_id
_entity_poly.type
_entity_poly.pdbx_seq_one_letter_code
_entity_poly.pdbx_strand_id
1 'polypeptide(L)'
;MGCGASAGSTRTNSASTDPQPTTKAVVTPSSSSFSTLLNQQLDSNRIPKRDRRTDTNEIIQNFLLIWLDAKTDESNEDYHNSIKHLRRTVNTIKTFQDTEECIDYISKLQNEKAFLIISGALCQTVVPCIHNMTQLYAIYVFCRKQEKYEEWAKDWSKVKGIFIEIILICNVVQQSARQCDEDSIIITGISSLNKIEPSFMYTQLFKEIILEINFDEKKEINDLTDYARENLLGLIKYNQGEYNMAVEFYEKALDIYEKTLPPNHPDLAASYNNIGLVYDKMGEYSKTLSSYERSLEIRKIALPPNHSDLAASYLNIGSVHYSMGEYSKALSSYERSLEIQKLALPPNHPDLASSYSGIGLVYDNMREYSKALSSYERSLEIRNIALPSNHPDLAASYNNIGLVYDKMGEYSKALSSYERSLQIRKIALSPNHPDLATSCNNIGSVYSNMGEYSKALSYYEKAQEIWKKSLPPTHPHIALVKSNIDIIKKKL
;
A
#
# COMPACT_ATOMS: atom_id res chain seq x y z
N MET A 1 -56.64 66.76 30.28
CA MET A 1 -55.90 66.75 29.00
C MET A 1 -54.65 65.91 29.25
N GLY A 2 -54.32 64.80 28.60
CA GLY A 2 -54.89 63.98 27.53
C GLY A 2 -53.98 62.74 27.41
N CYS A 3 -54.55 61.64 26.95
CA CYS A 3 -54.03 60.26 26.90
C CYS A 3 -52.74 60.02 26.08
N GLY A 4 -52.15 58.82 26.24
CA GLY A 4 -51.58 58.08 25.11
C GLY A 4 -50.40 57.15 25.40
N ALA A 5 -50.65 55.84 25.42
CA ALA A 5 -49.65 54.77 25.39
C ALA A 5 -49.14 54.50 23.96
N SER A 6 -47.91 54.00 23.80
CA SER A 6 -47.62 52.94 22.80
C SER A 6 -46.27 52.23 23.08
N ALA A 7 -46.26 50.95 22.76
CA ALA A 7 -45.17 50.00 22.92
C ALA A 7 -44.09 50.13 21.83
N GLY A 8 -42.84 49.80 22.19
CA GLY A 8 -41.71 49.71 21.26
C GLY A 8 -40.84 48.49 21.59
N SER A 9 -41.01 47.46 20.78
CA SER A 9 -40.41 46.13 20.83
C SER A 9 -38.94 46.10 20.37
N THR A 10 -38.17 45.17 20.95
CA THR A 10 -37.01 44.45 20.39
C THR A 10 -35.73 45.20 19.98
N ARG A 11 -34.63 44.87 20.66
CA ARG A 11 -33.52 44.06 20.09
C ARG A 11 -32.55 43.68 21.21
N THR A 12 -32.70 42.48 21.75
CA THR A 12 -31.67 41.85 22.56
C THR A 12 -30.59 41.34 21.63
N ASN A 13 -29.39 41.91 21.72
CA ASN A 13 -28.19 41.40 21.11
C ASN A 13 -27.94 39.97 21.62
N SER A 14 -28.34 38.97 20.85
CA SER A 14 -27.82 37.61 20.98
C SER A 14 -26.37 37.65 20.50
N ALA A 15 -25.44 37.62 21.45
CA ALA A 15 -24.03 37.41 21.18
C ALA A 15 -23.89 36.12 20.35
N SER A 16 -23.54 36.29 19.07
CA SER A 16 -23.05 35.23 18.21
C SER A 16 -21.65 34.86 18.70
N THR A 17 -21.57 34.03 19.73
CA THR A 17 -20.36 33.26 19.98
C THR A 17 -20.33 32.18 18.90
N ASP A 18 -19.47 32.38 17.91
CA ASP A 18 -19.17 31.39 16.88
C ASP A 18 -18.98 30.02 17.54
N PRO A 19 -19.80 29.00 17.23
CA PRO A 19 -19.43 27.64 17.57
C PRO A 19 -18.19 27.34 16.73
N GLN A 20 -17.03 27.19 17.39
CA GLN A 20 -15.85 26.66 16.72
C GLN A 20 -16.28 25.41 15.93
N PRO A 21 -16.01 25.34 14.62
CA PRO A 21 -16.31 24.15 13.84
C PRO A 21 -15.35 23.04 14.29
N THR A 22 -15.69 22.32 15.37
CA THR A 22 -15.05 21.05 15.72
C THR A 22 -15.60 19.93 14.86
N THR A 23 -15.50 20.13 13.55
CA THR A 23 -15.33 19.06 12.58
C THR A 23 -14.13 19.49 11.78
N LYS A 24 -12.92 19.30 12.35
CA LYS A 24 -11.73 19.18 11.54
C LYS A 24 -12.05 18.04 10.57
N ALA A 25 -12.35 18.38 9.32
CA ALA A 25 -12.22 17.44 8.21
C ALA A 25 -10.72 17.20 8.05
N VAL A 26 -10.12 16.50 9.02
CA VAL A 26 -8.93 15.73 8.77
C VAL A 26 -9.43 14.72 7.77
N VAL A 27 -9.02 14.88 6.52
CA VAL A 27 -8.95 13.73 5.62
C VAL A 27 -7.99 12.79 6.32
N THR A 28 -8.56 11.92 7.16
CA THR A 28 -7.90 10.69 7.49
C THR A 28 -7.69 10.06 6.13
N PRO A 29 -6.44 9.81 5.69
CA PRO A 29 -6.25 8.96 4.54
C PRO A 29 -7.12 7.74 4.81
N SER A 30 -7.97 7.40 3.86
CA SER A 30 -8.71 6.16 3.95
C SER A 30 -7.68 5.11 4.35
N SER A 31 -8.00 4.38 5.41
CA SER A 31 -7.21 3.22 5.83
C SER A 31 -6.99 2.22 4.68
N SER A 32 -7.63 2.44 3.52
CA SER A 32 -7.48 1.73 2.25
C SER A 32 -6.19 1.99 1.47
N SER A 33 -5.28 2.91 1.84
CA SER A 33 -3.93 2.91 1.23
C SER A 33 -2.93 2.08 2.05
N PHE A 34 -3.06 2.10 3.38
CA PHE A 34 -2.20 1.31 4.28
C PHE A 34 -2.66 -0.15 4.44
N SER A 35 -3.97 -0.42 4.49
CA SER A 35 -4.46 -1.80 4.51
C SER A 35 -4.24 -2.51 3.17
N THR A 36 -4.18 -1.78 2.06
CA THR A 36 -4.00 -2.40 0.73
C THR A 36 -2.54 -2.75 0.49
N LEU A 37 -1.58 -1.96 0.98
CA LEU A 37 -0.16 -2.34 0.96
C LEU A 37 0.15 -3.45 1.97
N LEU A 38 -0.42 -3.40 3.18
CA LEU A 38 -0.18 -4.41 4.22
C LEU A 38 -0.93 -5.73 3.92
N ASN A 39 -2.15 -5.70 3.36
CA ASN A 39 -2.87 -6.93 2.99
C ASN A 39 -2.41 -7.51 1.64
N GLN A 40 -1.87 -6.72 0.70
CA GLN A 40 -1.22 -7.30 -0.49
C GLN A 40 0.15 -7.93 -0.18
N GLN A 41 0.79 -7.57 0.95
CA GLN A 41 2.00 -8.25 1.43
C GLN A 41 1.75 -9.39 2.44
N LEU A 42 0.55 -9.51 3.00
CA LEU A 42 0.23 -10.56 3.99
C LEU A 42 -0.46 -11.80 3.40
N ASP A 43 -0.99 -11.77 2.18
CA ASP A 43 -1.61 -12.95 1.53
C ASP A 43 -0.67 -13.79 0.64
N SER A 44 0.63 -13.46 0.56
CA SER A 44 1.63 -14.25 -0.19
C SER A 44 2.68 -14.96 0.67
N ASN A 45 2.66 -14.80 2.00
CA ASN A 45 3.64 -15.43 2.89
C ASN A 45 3.04 -16.59 3.71
N ARG A 46 2.81 -17.73 3.05
CA ARG A 46 3.07 -19.02 3.70
C ARG A 46 4.59 -19.18 3.80
N ILE A 47 5.15 -18.75 4.92
CA ILE A 47 6.52 -19.07 5.32
C ILE A 47 6.62 -20.58 5.58
N PRO A 48 7.53 -21.35 4.95
CA PRO A 48 8.29 -22.34 5.68
C PRO A 48 9.52 -21.65 6.27
N LYS A 49 9.65 -21.72 7.59
CA LYS A 49 10.81 -21.22 8.33
C LYS A 49 12.07 -21.82 7.72
N ARG A 50 13.03 -20.98 7.32
CA ARG A 50 14.42 -21.40 7.15
C ARG A 50 15.31 -20.62 8.10
N ASP A 51 15.47 -21.23 9.26
CA ASP A 51 16.57 -20.99 10.17
C ASP A 51 17.85 -21.58 9.54
N ARG A 52 18.93 -20.79 9.59
CA ARG A 52 20.35 -21.19 9.72
C ARG A 52 21.03 -21.98 8.60
N ARG A 53 22.20 -21.44 8.23
CA ARG A 53 23.39 -22.12 7.72
C ARG A 53 23.49 -23.58 8.20
N THR A 54 23.25 -24.51 7.29
CA THR A 54 23.80 -25.88 7.27
C THR A 54 23.72 -26.40 5.83
N ASP A 55 24.78 -27.05 5.36
CA ASP A 55 24.78 -27.84 4.13
C ASP A 55 23.54 -28.73 4.07
N THR A 56 22.56 -28.35 3.25
CA THR A 56 21.39 -29.17 2.99
C THR A 56 21.38 -29.50 1.51
N ASN A 57 21.48 -30.81 1.22
CA ASN A 57 21.30 -31.38 -0.11
C ASN A 57 19.91 -31.00 -0.65
N GLU A 58 19.82 -29.88 -1.36
CA GLU A 58 18.63 -29.54 -2.12
C GLU A 58 18.54 -30.47 -3.34
N ILE A 59 17.40 -31.14 -3.47
CA ILE A 59 17.11 -32.00 -4.61
C ILE A 59 16.90 -31.12 -5.83
N ILE A 60 17.64 -31.37 -6.90
CA ILE A 60 17.56 -30.63 -8.16
C ILE A 60 16.28 -31.05 -8.90
N GLN A 61 15.34 -30.12 -9.08
CA GLN A 61 14.00 -30.40 -9.59
C GLN A 61 13.83 -30.23 -11.11
N ASN A 62 14.69 -29.43 -11.77
CA ASN A 62 14.49 -29.00 -13.17
C ASN A 62 15.35 -29.74 -14.20
N PHE A 63 16.09 -30.77 -13.78
CA PHE A 63 17.03 -31.49 -14.65
C PHE A 63 16.69 -32.97 -14.76
N LEU A 64 16.87 -33.50 -15.96
CA LEU A 64 16.65 -34.92 -16.27
C LEU A 64 17.97 -35.67 -16.20
N LEU A 65 18.04 -36.70 -15.34
CA LEU A 65 19.20 -37.60 -15.27
C LEU A 65 18.88 -38.90 -15.98
N ILE A 66 19.67 -39.24 -16.99
CA ILE A 66 19.55 -40.47 -17.76
C ILE A 66 20.66 -41.42 -17.33
N TRP A 67 20.34 -42.68 -17.04
CA TRP A 67 21.31 -43.74 -16.77
C TRP A 67 21.19 -44.80 -17.86
N LEU A 68 22.24 -45.00 -18.65
CA LEU A 68 22.36 -46.07 -19.64
C LEU A 68 23.36 -47.14 -19.18
N ASP A 69 22.88 -48.35 -18.92
CA ASP A 69 23.75 -49.48 -18.61
C ASP A 69 23.09 -50.82 -18.98
N ALA A 70 23.74 -51.55 -19.90
CA ALA A 70 23.27 -52.83 -20.46
C ALA A 70 23.23 -53.98 -19.44
N LYS A 71 23.82 -53.80 -18.24
CA LYS A 71 23.83 -54.80 -17.16
C LYS A 71 22.97 -54.42 -15.96
N THR A 72 22.03 -53.49 -16.12
CA THR A 72 21.09 -53.13 -15.05
C THR A 72 20.15 -54.28 -14.76
N ASP A 73 20.43 -55.03 -13.71
CA ASP A 73 19.54 -56.04 -13.17
C ASP A 73 18.76 -55.41 -12.00
N GLU A 74 17.44 -55.31 -12.12
CA GLU A 74 16.57 -54.76 -11.07
C GLU A 74 16.62 -55.61 -9.79
N SER A 75 17.15 -56.83 -9.83
CA SER A 75 17.38 -57.65 -8.64
C SER A 75 18.72 -57.40 -7.94
N ASN A 76 19.58 -56.53 -8.49
CA ASN A 76 20.91 -56.23 -7.97
C ASN A 76 20.87 -55.14 -6.88
N GLU A 77 21.31 -55.49 -5.68
CA GLU A 77 21.34 -54.61 -4.51
C GLU A 77 22.21 -53.36 -4.72
N ASP A 78 23.29 -53.46 -5.49
CA ASP A 78 24.15 -52.32 -5.81
C ASP A 78 23.46 -51.28 -6.71
N TYR A 79 22.62 -51.76 -7.65
CA TYR A 79 21.84 -50.88 -8.53
C TYR A 79 20.79 -50.12 -7.71
N HIS A 80 20.08 -50.82 -6.82
CA HIS A 80 19.12 -50.19 -5.90
C HIS A 80 19.77 -49.15 -4.98
N ASN A 81 20.94 -49.47 -4.42
CA ASN A 81 21.69 -48.52 -3.60
C ASN A 81 22.14 -47.29 -4.42
N SER A 82 22.57 -47.50 -5.65
CA SER A 82 23.01 -46.41 -6.52
C SER A 82 21.86 -45.47 -6.95
N ILE A 83 20.70 -46.02 -7.32
CA ILE A 83 19.50 -45.22 -7.63
C ILE A 83 19.01 -44.48 -6.38
N LYS A 84 19.09 -45.10 -5.20
CA LYS A 84 18.75 -44.45 -3.92
C LYS A 84 19.66 -43.25 -3.63
N HIS A 85 20.95 -43.32 -3.97
CA HIS A 85 21.87 -42.19 -3.84
C HIS A 85 21.57 -41.08 -4.87
N LEU A 86 21.30 -41.43 -6.13
CA LEU A 86 20.98 -40.44 -7.16
C LEU A 86 19.64 -39.72 -6.90
N ARG A 87 18.62 -40.41 -6.38
CA ARG A 87 17.32 -39.79 -6.04
C ARG A 87 17.40 -38.77 -4.91
N ARG A 88 18.46 -38.81 -4.10
CA ARG A 88 18.75 -37.76 -3.10
C ARG A 88 19.29 -36.49 -3.76
N THR A 89 19.67 -36.56 -5.03
CA THR A 89 20.36 -35.50 -5.78
C THR A 89 19.50 -34.92 -6.89
N VAL A 90 18.85 -35.77 -7.69
CA VAL A 90 17.98 -35.38 -8.81
C VAL A 90 16.63 -36.08 -8.69
N ASN A 91 15.53 -35.36 -8.92
CA ASN A 91 14.19 -35.90 -8.75
C ASN A 91 13.77 -36.83 -9.91
N THR A 92 14.22 -36.53 -11.13
CA THR A 92 13.81 -37.23 -12.35
C THR A 92 14.95 -38.07 -12.91
N ILE A 93 14.85 -39.40 -12.74
CA ILE A 93 15.83 -40.37 -13.25
C ILE A 93 15.14 -41.31 -14.25
N LYS A 94 15.72 -41.46 -15.43
CA LYS A 94 15.30 -42.42 -16.46
C LYS A 94 16.44 -43.41 -16.73
N THR A 95 16.13 -44.70 -16.76
CA THR A 95 17.10 -45.78 -16.91
C THR A 95 16.84 -46.54 -18.20
N PHE A 96 17.90 -46.85 -18.95
CA PHE A 96 17.83 -47.59 -20.21
C PHE A 96 18.82 -48.76 -20.22
N GLN A 97 18.39 -49.89 -20.78
CA GLN A 97 19.22 -51.06 -21.05
C GLN A 97 19.64 -51.12 -22.52
N ASP A 98 18.78 -50.65 -23.42
CA ASP A 98 19.01 -50.60 -24.86
C ASP A 98 19.61 -49.26 -25.29
N THR A 99 20.63 -49.32 -26.14
CA THR A 99 21.36 -48.13 -26.60
C THR A 99 20.57 -47.33 -27.63
N GLU A 100 19.83 -47.98 -28.53
CA GLU A 100 19.08 -47.29 -29.59
C GLU A 100 17.87 -46.55 -29.00
N GLU A 101 17.17 -47.18 -28.05
CA GLU A 101 16.04 -46.56 -27.34
C GLU A 101 16.47 -45.31 -26.56
N CYS A 102 17.63 -45.36 -25.89
CA CYS A 102 18.17 -44.23 -25.14
C CYS A 102 18.51 -43.04 -26.07
N ILE A 103 19.14 -43.32 -27.22
CA ILE A 103 19.51 -42.29 -28.20
C ILE A 103 18.26 -41.64 -28.80
N ASP A 104 17.27 -42.45 -29.19
CA ASP A 104 16.00 -41.96 -29.72
C ASP A 104 15.28 -41.07 -28.69
N TYR A 105 15.26 -41.48 -27.42
CA TYR A 105 14.67 -40.69 -26.35
C TYR A 105 15.36 -39.32 -26.16
N ILE A 106 16.69 -39.29 -26.13
CA ILE A 106 17.46 -38.03 -26.00
C ILE A 106 17.18 -37.11 -27.19
N SER A 107 17.09 -37.65 -28.41
CA SER A 107 16.85 -36.86 -29.62
C SER A 107 15.49 -36.14 -29.63
N LYS A 108 14.50 -36.67 -28.88
CA LYS A 108 13.14 -36.15 -28.79
C LYS A 108 12.94 -35.09 -27.69
N LEU A 109 13.94 -34.83 -26.85
CA LEU A 109 13.86 -33.79 -25.83
C LEU A 109 13.86 -32.40 -26.48
N GLN A 110 12.82 -31.60 -26.20
CA GLN A 110 12.65 -30.28 -26.82
C GLN A 110 13.23 -29.13 -25.96
N ASN A 111 12.88 -29.06 -24.67
CA ASN A 111 13.22 -27.93 -23.81
C ASN A 111 13.90 -28.33 -22.49
N GLU A 112 14.23 -29.62 -22.31
CA GLU A 112 14.86 -30.13 -21.08
C GLU A 112 16.35 -30.37 -21.32
N LYS A 113 17.19 -29.90 -20.39
CA LYS A 113 18.62 -30.22 -20.38
C LYS A 113 18.83 -31.54 -19.63
N ALA A 114 19.52 -32.48 -20.28
CA ALA A 114 19.76 -33.80 -19.72
C ALA A 114 21.23 -34.01 -19.32
N PHE A 115 21.41 -34.73 -18.21
CA PHE A 115 22.68 -35.30 -17.78
C PHE A 115 22.67 -36.80 -18.06
N LEU A 116 23.76 -37.35 -18.59
CA LEU A 116 23.85 -38.78 -18.89
C LEU A 116 24.91 -39.45 -18.01
N ILE A 117 24.53 -40.53 -17.34
CA ILE A 117 25.43 -41.51 -16.73
C ILE A 117 25.46 -42.73 -17.64
N ILE A 118 26.64 -43.14 -18.10
CA ILE A 118 26.80 -44.28 -19.00
C ILE A 118 27.84 -45.27 -18.46
N SER A 119 27.57 -46.57 -18.57
CA SER A 119 28.56 -47.57 -18.17
C SER A 119 29.76 -47.60 -19.13
N GLY A 120 30.96 -47.80 -18.58
CA GLY A 120 32.21 -47.77 -19.34
C GLY A 120 32.22 -48.68 -20.59
N ALA A 121 31.52 -49.82 -20.54
CA ALA A 121 31.44 -50.78 -21.64
C ALA A 121 30.65 -50.26 -22.86
N LEU A 122 29.68 -49.38 -22.65
CA LEU A 122 28.85 -48.78 -23.71
C LEU A 122 29.41 -47.44 -24.21
N CYS A 123 30.39 -46.89 -23.49
CA CYS A 123 30.81 -45.52 -23.70
C CYS A 123 31.51 -45.31 -25.07
N GLN A 124 32.35 -46.27 -25.48
CA GLN A 124 33.09 -46.19 -26.74
C GLN A 124 32.18 -46.24 -27.98
N THR A 125 31.03 -46.92 -27.89
CA THR A 125 30.08 -47.04 -28.99
C THR A 125 29.05 -45.92 -29.01
N VAL A 126 28.59 -45.46 -27.84
CA VAL A 126 27.47 -44.53 -27.74
C VAL A 126 27.91 -43.06 -27.75
N VAL A 127 28.98 -42.69 -27.05
CA VAL A 127 29.42 -41.28 -26.95
C VAL A 127 29.71 -40.63 -28.30
N PRO A 128 30.37 -41.30 -29.27
CA PRO A 128 30.56 -40.74 -30.62
C PRO A 128 29.25 -40.40 -31.35
N CYS A 129 28.13 -41.03 -31.00
CA CYS A 129 26.84 -40.79 -31.63
C CYS A 129 26.07 -39.62 -31.00
N ILE A 130 26.37 -39.26 -29.73
CA ILE A 130 25.55 -38.32 -28.95
C ILE A 130 26.29 -37.08 -28.46
N HIS A 131 27.63 -37.04 -28.54
CA HIS A 131 28.42 -35.94 -27.95
C HIS A 131 28.05 -34.54 -28.49
N ASN A 132 27.53 -34.46 -29.73
CA ASN A 132 27.12 -33.21 -30.36
C ASN A 132 25.65 -32.82 -30.11
N MET A 133 24.86 -33.67 -29.45
CA MET A 133 23.43 -33.38 -29.19
C MET A 133 23.29 -32.20 -28.23
N THR A 134 22.55 -31.17 -28.63
CA THR A 134 22.39 -29.93 -27.85
C THR A 134 21.61 -30.16 -26.55
N GLN A 135 20.78 -31.20 -26.51
CA GLN A 135 19.97 -31.63 -25.37
C GLN A 135 20.82 -32.16 -24.20
N LEU A 136 22.02 -32.67 -24.48
CA LEU A 136 22.94 -33.19 -23.46
C LEU A 136 23.87 -32.08 -22.97
N TYR A 137 23.86 -31.84 -21.66
CA TYR A 137 24.74 -30.87 -21.03
C TYR A 137 26.06 -31.49 -20.57
N ALA A 138 26.01 -32.66 -19.94
CA ALA A 138 27.21 -33.38 -19.50
C ALA A 138 27.00 -34.90 -19.48
N ILE A 139 28.11 -35.62 -19.71
CA ILE A 139 28.20 -37.08 -19.71
C ILE A 139 29.18 -37.51 -18.62
N TYR A 140 28.76 -38.45 -17.77
CA TYR A 140 29.55 -39.03 -16.70
C TYR A 140 29.70 -40.54 -16.95
N VAL A 141 30.93 -41.04 -16.95
CA VAL A 141 31.19 -42.45 -17.22
C VAL A 141 31.33 -43.19 -15.90
N PHE A 142 30.50 -44.20 -15.67
CA PHE A 142 30.60 -45.06 -14.49
C PHE A 142 31.33 -46.36 -14.83
N CYS A 143 32.48 -46.60 -14.20
CA CYS A 143 33.29 -47.80 -14.45
C CYS A 143 33.95 -48.33 -13.17
N ARG A 144 33.62 -49.57 -12.78
CA ARG A 144 34.14 -50.20 -11.56
C ARG A 144 35.57 -50.75 -11.68
N LYS A 145 36.13 -50.81 -12.90
CA LYS A 145 37.52 -51.24 -13.16
C LYS A 145 38.27 -50.12 -13.87
N GLN A 146 39.38 -49.69 -13.28
CA GLN A 146 40.21 -48.61 -13.80
C GLN A 146 41.10 -49.14 -14.93
N GLU A 147 40.50 -49.41 -16.09
CA GLU A 147 41.25 -49.60 -17.34
C GLU A 147 41.38 -48.27 -18.07
N LYS A 148 42.28 -48.21 -19.08
CA LYS A 148 42.77 -47.03 -19.83
C LYS A 148 41.66 -46.26 -20.57
N TYR A 149 40.66 -45.76 -19.86
CA TYR A 149 39.57 -44.98 -20.44
C TYR A 149 39.81 -43.47 -20.37
N GLU A 150 40.84 -43.03 -19.63
CA GLU A 150 41.16 -41.61 -19.43
C GLU A 150 41.73 -40.91 -20.68
N GLU A 151 42.36 -41.65 -21.60
CA GLU A 151 42.97 -41.03 -22.79
C GLU A 151 41.93 -40.62 -23.83
N TRP A 152 40.93 -41.45 -24.12
CA TRP A 152 39.91 -41.16 -25.15
C TRP A 152 38.76 -40.25 -24.64
N ALA A 153 38.55 -40.16 -23.33
CA ALA A 153 37.55 -39.25 -22.76
C ALA A 153 37.92 -37.76 -22.93
N LYS A 154 39.21 -37.45 -23.18
CA LYS A 154 39.70 -36.09 -23.43
C LYS A 154 39.24 -35.51 -24.77
N ASP A 155 38.84 -36.37 -25.71
CA ASP A 155 38.44 -35.94 -27.05
C ASP A 155 37.02 -35.36 -27.10
N TRP A 156 36.24 -35.50 -26.02
CA TRP A 156 34.83 -35.09 -25.97
C TRP A 156 34.56 -34.09 -24.85
N SER A 157 34.31 -32.82 -25.21
CA SER A 157 34.14 -31.69 -24.27
C SER A 157 32.98 -31.82 -23.26
N LYS A 158 31.97 -32.64 -23.59
CA LYS A 158 30.81 -32.92 -22.72
C LYS A 158 31.06 -34.04 -21.71
N VAL A 159 32.12 -34.82 -21.86
CA VAL A 159 32.49 -35.85 -20.88
C VAL A 159 33.18 -35.16 -19.71
N LYS A 160 32.53 -35.15 -18.54
CA LYS A 160 33.01 -34.41 -17.36
C LYS A 160 33.85 -35.24 -16.41
N GLY A 161 33.88 -36.56 -16.59
CA GLY A 161 34.76 -37.42 -15.83
C GLY A 161 34.38 -38.90 -15.89
N ILE A 162 35.31 -39.73 -15.41
CA ILE A 162 35.14 -41.17 -15.21
C ILE A 162 35.14 -41.42 -13.70
N PHE A 163 34.15 -42.15 -13.22
CA PHE A 163 33.91 -42.33 -11.80
C PHE A 163 33.77 -43.82 -11.46
N ILE A 164 34.38 -44.19 -10.34
CA ILE A 164 34.38 -45.56 -9.81
C ILE A 164 33.24 -45.73 -8.80
N GLU A 165 32.79 -44.63 -8.18
CA GLU A 165 31.72 -44.59 -7.19
C GLU A 165 30.59 -43.63 -7.60
N ILE A 166 29.35 -44.05 -7.38
CA ILE A 166 28.17 -43.25 -7.72
C ILE A 166 28.03 -41.99 -6.85
N ILE A 167 28.55 -42.01 -5.63
CA ILE A 167 28.52 -40.87 -4.69
C ILE A 167 29.32 -39.69 -5.27
N LEU A 168 30.46 -39.96 -5.93
CA LEU A 168 31.25 -38.93 -6.58
C LEU A 168 30.51 -38.33 -7.79
N ILE A 169 29.81 -39.15 -8.57
CA ILE A 169 28.95 -38.68 -9.66
C ILE A 169 27.87 -37.74 -9.12
N CYS A 170 27.24 -38.07 -7.98
CA CYS A 170 26.21 -37.22 -7.37
C CYS A 170 26.73 -35.81 -7.10
N ASN A 171 27.92 -35.69 -6.50
CA ASN A 171 28.52 -34.38 -6.17
C ASN A 171 28.82 -33.55 -7.43
N VAL A 172 29.35 -34.18 -8.48
CA VAL A 172 29.69 -33.48 -9.73
C VAL A 172 28.44 -33.10 -10.53
N VAL A 173 27.41 -33.95 -10.52
CA VAL A 173 26.10 -33.62 -11.10
C VAL A 173 25.51 -32.39 -10.40
N GLN A 174 25.61 -32.29 -9.07
CA GLN A 174 25.13 -31.11 -8.33
C GLN A 174 25.86 -29.83 -8.75
N GLN A 175 27.18 -29.88 -8.84
CA GLN A 175 27.98 -28.73 -9.24
C GLN A 175 27.69 -28.32 -10.70
N SER A 176 27.58 -29.28 -11.60
CA SER A 176 27.32 -29.02 -13.02
C SER A 176 25.91 -28.49 -13.27
N ALA A 177 24.91 -28.92 -12.49
CA ALA A 177 23.56 -28.35 -12.55
C ALA A 177 23.54 -26.87 -12.14
N ARG A 178 24.29 -26.51 -11.09
CA ARG A 178 24.42 -25.10 -10.66
C ARG A 178 25.05 -24.22 -11.73
N GLN A 179 26.13 -24.68 -12.37
CA GLN A 179 26.76 -23.95 -13.48
C GLN A 179 25.84 -23.84 -14.72
N CYS A 180 25.03 -24.85 -14.96
CA CYS A 180 24.09 -24.88 -16.09
C CYS A 180 22.99 -23.82 -16.01
N ASP A 181 22.57 -23.46 -14.78
CA ASP A 181 21.61 -22.39 -14.50
C ASP A 181 22.27 -20.99 -14.63
N GLU A 182 23.58 -20.88 -14.36
CA GLU A 182 24.36 -19.64 -14.55
C GLU A 182 24.68 -19.36 -16.04
N ASP A 183 24.90 -20.39 -16.86
CA ASP A 183 25.38 -20.29 -18.25
C ASP A 183 24.27 -20.12 -19.32
N SER A 184 22.98 -20.24 -18.99
CA SER A 184 21.92 -20.15 -20.00
C SER A 184 21.53 -18.71 -20.37
N ILE A 185 22.35 -18.05 -21.19
CA ILE A 185 21.87 -17.09 -22.21
C ILE A 185 22.61 -17.38 -23.52
N ILE A 186 21.94 -18.02 -24.47
CA ILE A 186 22.46 -18.19 -25.84
C ILE A 186 21.91 -17.04 -26.70
N ILE A 187 22.79 -16.13 -27.11
CA ILE A 187 22.52 -15.17 -28.20
C ILE A 187 23.48 -15.52 -29.33
N THR A 188 22.96 -15.99 -30.47
CA THR A 188 23.75 -16.12 -31.70
C THR A 188 23.28 -15.13 -32.76
N GLY A 189 24.15 -14.15 -33.05
CA GLY A 189 24.30 -13.51 -34.35
C GLY A 189 23.44 -12.29 -34.66
N ILE A 190 23.96 -11.06 -34.45
CA ILE A 190 23.46 -9.86 -35.14
C ILE A 190 24.65 -8.97 -35.57
N SER A 191 24.66 -8.62 -36.86
CA SER A 191 25.73 -7.96 -37.62
C SER A 191 25.57 -6.44 -37.79
N SER A 192 24.71 -5.77 -37.01
CA SER A 192 24.61 -4.29 -37.05
C SER A 192 23.94 -3.72 -35.80
N LEU A 193 24.64 -2.83 -35.08
CA LEU A 193 24.20 -2.21 -33.82
C LEU A 193 22.95 -1.31 -33.96
N ASN A 194 22.63 -0.79 -35.15
CA ASN A 194 21.52 0.16 -35.33
C ASN A 194 20.13 -0.49 -35.41
N LYS A 195 20.04 -1.82 -35.25
CA LYS A 195 18.77 -2.58 -35.18
C LYS A 195 18.48 -3.14 -33.80
N ILE A 196 19.34 -2.84 -32.82
CA ILE A 196 19.17 -3.31 -31.45
C ILE A 196 18.04 -2.50 -30.81
N GLU A 197 17.01 -3.20 -30.36
CA GLU A 197 15.82 -2.62 -29.74
C GLU A 197 16.24 -1.78 -28.51
N PRO A 198 15.68 -0.57 -28.28
CA PRO A 198 16.06 0.29 -27.16
C PRO A 198 16.07 -0.43 -25.80
N SER A 199 15.18 -1.42 -25.62
CA SER A 199 15.13 -2.33 -24.47
C SER A 199 16.51 -2.94 -24.14
N PHE A 200 17.26 -3.39 -25.14
CA PHE A 200 18.55 -4.06 -24.96
C PHE A 200 19.67 -3.11 -24.52
N MET A 201 19.67 -1.86 -24.99
CA MET A 201 20.60 -0.83 -24.47
C MET A 201 20.30 -0.53 -23.01
N TYR A 202 19.03 -0.46 -22.62
CA TYR A 202 18.67 -0.29 -21.21
C TYR A 202 19.12 -1.49 -20.38
N THR A 203 18.95 -2.74 -20.84
CA THR A 203 19.34 -3.91 -20.05
C THR A 203 20.85 -4.00 -19.83
N GLN A 204 21.67 -3.71 -20.85
CA GLN A 204 23.13 -3.77 -20.72
C GLN A 204 23.65 -2.63 -19.82
N LEU A 205 23.15 -1.41 -20.02
CA LEU A 205 23.49 -0.26 -19.19
C LEU A 205 23.00 -0.47 -17.74
N PHE A 206 21.81 -1.03 -17.55
CA PHE A 206 21.25 -1.35 -16.24
C PHE A 206 22.02 -2.47 -15.54
N LYS A 207 22.52 -3.45 -16.31
CA LYS A 207 23.37 -4.53 -15.79
C LYS A 207 24.75 -4.02 -15.41
N GLU A 208 25.37 -3.16 -16.21
CA GLU A 208 26.63 -2.50 -15.85
C GLU A 208 26.44 -1.58 -14.63
N ILE A 209 25.35 -0.81 -14.57
CA ILE A 209 25.00 0.01 -13.40
C ILE A 209 24.80 -0.87 -12.15
N ILE A 210 24.05 -1.97 -12.23
CA ILE A 210 23.83 -2.87 -11.08
C ILE A 210 25.12 -3.57 -10.63
N LEU A 211 26.01 -3.92 -11.57
CA LEU A 211 27.26 -4.61 -11.26
C LEU A 211 28.38 -3.65 -10.81
N GLU A 212 28.36 -2.38 -11.22
CA GLU A 212 29.28 -1.34 -10.76
C GLU A 212 28.81 -0.66 -9.46
N ILE A 213 27.50 -0.61 -9.19
CA ILE A 213 27.00 -0.21 -7.88
C ILE A 213 27.40 -1.30 -6.89
N ASN A 214 28.32 -0.95 -6.00
CA ASN A 214 28.71 -1.77 -4.87
C ASN A 214 27.53 -1.79 -3.86
N PHE A 215 26.50 -2.60 -4.16
CA PHE A 215 25.35 -2.83 -3.29
C PHE A 215 25.83 -3.55 -2.03
N ASP A 216 26.05 -2.80 -0.95
CA ASP A 216 26.20 -3.39 0.37
C ASP A 216 24.78 -3.77 0.85
N GLU A 217 24.25 -4.88 0.32
CA GLU A 217 22.88 -5.37 0.57
C GLU A 217 22.53 -5.34 2.06
N LYS A 218 23.51 -5.61 2.92
CA LYS A 218 23.33 -5.62 4.36
C LYS A 218 23.09 -4.22 4.93
N LYS A 219 23.78 -3.20 4.42
CA LYS A 219 23.61 -1.82 4.87
C LYS A 219 22.26 -1.27 4.43
N GLU A 220 21.89 -1.45 3.16
CA GLU A 220 20.61 -0.95 2.64
C GLU A 220 19.40 -1.64 3.29
N ILE A 221 19.48 -2.96 3.53
CA ILE A 221 18.45 -3.68 4.28
C ILE A 221 18.35 -3.16 5.72
N ASN A 222 19.48 -2.83 6.37
CA ASN A 222 19.46 -2.26 7.71
C ASN A 222 18.84 -0.86 7.70
N ASP A 223 19.23 0.01 6.76
CA ASP A 223 18.69 1.38 6.65
C ASP A 223 17.17 1.34 6.40
N LEU A 224 16.69 0.46 5.52
CA LEU A 224 15.26 0.26 5.29
C LEU A 224 14.54 -0.27 6.55
N THR A 225 15.17 -1.21 7.26
CA THR A 225 14.61 -1.77 8.51
C THR A 225 14.52 -0.71 9.60
N ASP A 226 15.54 0.14 9.73
CA ASP A 226 15.57 1.21 10.70
C ASP A 226 14.57 2.32 10.33
N TYR A 227 14.47 2.69 9.06
CA TYR A 227 13.39 3.57 8.58
C TYR A 227 12.01 3.03 8.98
N ALA A 228 11.72 1.76 8.66
CA ALA A 228 10.43 1.16 8.92
C ALA A 228 10.11 1.13 10.43
N ARG A 229 11.13 0.87 11.26
CA ARG A 229 11.03 0.93 12.71
C ARG A 229 10.69 2.34 13.20
N GLU A 230 11.46 3.35 12.80
CA GLU A 230 11.25 4.73 13.25
C GLU A 230 9.90 5.27 12.76
N ASN A 231 9.52 5.00 11.50
CA ASN A 231 8.22 5.39 10.95
C ASN A 231 7.04 4.72 11.69
N LEU A 232 7.16 3.44 12.06
CA LEU A 232 6.15 2.75 12.86
C LEU A 232 6.06 3.32 14.29
N LEU A 233 7.19 3.60 14.93
CA LEU A 233 7.22 4.24 16.24
C LEU A 233 6.58 5.62 16.20
N GLY A 234 6.85 6.41 15.16
CA GLY A 234 6.20 7.69 14.90
C GLY A 234 4.68 7.55 14.81
N LEU A 235 4.19 6.57 14.05
CA LEU A 235 2.75 6.29 13.92
C LEU A 235 2.11 5.87 15.25
N ILE A 236 2.77 5.00 16.01
CA ILE A 236 2.30 4.56 17.34
C ILE A 236 2.18 5.77 18.27
N LYS A 237 3.21 6.62 18.32
CA LYS A 237 3.23 7.82 19.17
C LYS A 237 2.19 8.85 18.76
N TYR A 238 2.01 9.04 17.46
CA TYR A 238 0.95 9.88 16.91
C TYR A 238 -0.44 9.40 17.37
N ASN A 239 -0.71 8.10 17.29
CA ASN A 239 -1.98 7.53 17.73
C ASN A 239 -2.18 7.59 19.25
N GLN A 240 -1.10 7.61 20.02
CA GLN A 240 -1.13 7.83 21.48
C GLN A 240 -1.35 9.31 21.86
N GLY A 241 -1.29 10.23 20.90
CA GLY A 241 -1.35 11.67 21.14
C GLY A 241 -0.03 12.27 21.63
N GLU A 242 1.06 11.50 21.64
CA GLU A 242 2.40 11.93 22.02
C GLU A 242 3.09 12.61 20.81
N TYR A 243 2.55 13.75 20.36
CA TYR A 243 2.91 14.35 19.08
C TYR A 243 4.37 14.80 18.98
N ASN A 244 4.97 15.34 20.05
CA ASN A 244 6.40 15.72 20.04
C ASN A 244 7.29 14.50 19.77
N MET A 245 7.02 13.37 20.41
CA MET A 245 7.77 12.14 20.18
C MET A 245 7.52 11.58 18.77
N ALA A 246 6.28 11.70 18.27
CA ALA A 246 5.98 11.29 16.91
C ALA A 246 6.79 12.07 15.86
N VAL A 247 6.96 13.39 16.04
CA VAL A 247 7.84 14.21 15.20
C VAL A 247 9.28 13.70 15.27
N GLU A 248 9.83 13.49 16.46
CA GLU A 248 11.21 13.00 16.62
C GLU A 248 11.46 11.68 15.86
N PHE A 249 10.52 10.74 15.94
CA PHE A 249 10.61 9.46 15.22
C PHE A 249 10.49 9.63 13.70
N TYR A 250 9.57 10.48 13.22
CA TYR A 250 9.44 10.73 11.79
C TYR A 250 10.62 11.51 11.21
N GLU A 251 11.23 12.43 11.98
CA GLU A 251 12.44 13.15 11.56
C GLU A 251 13.64 12.20 11.46
N LYS A 252 13.80 11.24 12.39
CA LYS A 252 14.81 10.19 12.26
C LYS A 252 14.59 9.32 11.03
N ALA A 253 13.35 8.93 10.77
CA ALA A 253 13.00 8.17 9.57
C ALA A 253 13.33 8.96 8.29
N LEU A 254 13.01 10.26 8.27
CA LEU A 254 13.35 11.16 7.16
C LEU A 254 14.87 11.26 6.96
N ASP A 255 15.66 11.45 8.02
CA ASP A 255 17.13 11.55 7.95
C ASP A 255 17.78 10.28 7.36
N ILE A 256 17.23 9.10 7.64
CA ILE A 256 17.66 7.85 7.00
C ILE A 256 17.40 7.91 5.49
N TYR A 257 16.17 8.26 5.09
CA TYR A 257 15.80 8.34 3.67
C TYR A 257 16.53 9.45 2.91
N GLU A 258 16.84 10.59 3.53
CA GLU A 258 17.63 11.65 2.88
C GLU A 258 19.07 11.21 2.59
N LYS A 259 19.60 10.25 3.35
CA LYS A 259 20.94 9.68 3.15
C LYS A 259 20.97 8.53 2.14
N THR A 260 19.86 7.81 1.98
CA THR A 260 19.80 6.58 1.18
C THR A 260 19.10 6.76 -0.16
N LEU A 261 18.14 7.68 -0.26
CA LEU A 261 17.33 7.88 -1.46
C LEU A 261 17.79 9.12 -2.25
N PRO A 262 17.56 9.14 -3.58
CA PRO A 262 17.72 10.34 -4.37
C PRO A 262 16.85 11.50 -3.85
N PRO A 263 17.27 12.77 -3.95
CA PRO A 263 16.59 13.93 -3.35
C PRO A 263 15.11 14.15 -3.72
N ASN A 264 14.65 13.55 -4.83
CA ASN A 264 13.27 13.66 -5.31
C ASN A 264 12.53 12.31 -5.30
N HIS A 265 12.97 11.34 -4.50
CA HIS A 265 12.27 10.06 -4.40
C HIS A 265 10.86 10.24 -3.78
N PRO A 266 9.79 9.63 -4.33
CA PRO A 266 8.43 9.76 -3.81
C PRO A 266 8.29 9.44 -2.31
N ASP A 267 9.10 8.53 -1.78
CA ASP A 267 9.07 8.16 -0.37
C ASP A 267 9.50 9.29 0.57
N LEU A 268 10.42 10.17 0.14
CA LEU A 268 10.74 11.39 0.89
C LEU A 268 9.49 12.27 1.04
N ALA A 269 8.69 12.37 -0.01
CA ALA A 269 7.43 13.13 0.06
C ALA A 269 6.44 12.52 1.05
N ALA A 270 6.40 11.19 1.18
CA ALA A 270 5.56 10.52 2.18
C ALA A 270 6.03 10.86 3.62
N SER A 271 7.34 10.84 3.87
CA SER A 271 7.93 11.23 5.17
C SER A 271 7.59 12.68 5.52
N TYR A 272 7.81 13.63 4.61
CA TYR A 272 7.42 15.03 4.81
C TYR A 272 5.92 15.19 5.07
N ASN A 273 5.07 14.44 4.35
CA ASN A 273 3.62 14.45 4.58
C ASN A 273 3.26 13.94 5.99
N ASN A 274 3.90 12.88 6.49
CA ASN A 274 3.65 12.38 7.83
C ASN A 274 4.05 13.40 8.90
N ILE A 275 5.21 14.04 8.76
CA ILE A 275 5.65 15.12 9.66
C ILE A 275 4.65 16.28 9.66
N GLY A 276 4.21 16.72 8.47
CA GLY A 276 3.21 17.78 8.32
C GLY A 276 1.91 17.46 9.05
N LEU A 277 1.45 16.21 8.95
CA LEU A 277 0.25 15.73 9.63
C LEU A 277 0.38 15.76 11.16
N VAL A 278 1.56 15.48 11.72
CA VAL A 278 1.79 15.63 13.16
C VAL A 278 1.75 17.10 13.58
N TYR A 279 2.44 17.98 12.85
CA TYR A 279 2.40 19.42 13.13
C TYR A 279 0.99 20.01 13.04
N ASP A 280 0.14 19.52 12.12
CA ASP A 280 -1.26 19.95 12.02
C ASP A 280 -2.08 19.59 13.27
N LYS A 281 -1.81 18.42 13.86
CA LYS A 281 -2.43 18.03 15.13
C LYS A 281 -1.98 18.90 16.30
N MET A 282 -0.73 19.35 16.28
CA MET A 282 -0.19 20.29 17.26
C MET A 282 -0.70 21.72 17.07
N GLY A 283 -1.27 22.04 15.90
CA GLY A 283 -1.68 23.41 15.54
C GLY A 283 -0.53 24.29 15.04
N GLU A 284 0.62 23.69 14.71
CA GLU A 284 1.83 24.37 14.25
C GLU A 284 1.76 24.64 12.74
N TYR A 285 0.78 25.44 12.31
CA TYR A 285 0.40 25.57 10.89
C TYR A 285 1.54 25.99 9.95
N SER A 286 2.47 26.82 10.42
CA SER A 286 3.63 27.22 9.61
C SER A 286 4.57 26.03 9.30
N LYS A 287 4.79 25.15 10.29
CA LYS A 287 5.60 23.95 10.10
C LYS A 287 4.86 22.92 9.25
N THR A 288 3.54 22.79 9.45
CA THR A 288 2.68 21.95 8.63
C THR A 288 2.77 22.33 7.15
N LEU A 289 2.60 23.61 6.82
CA LEU A 289 2.69 24.09 5.43
C LEU A 289 4.07 23.81 4.85
N SER A 290 5.14 24.13 5.57
CA SER A 290 6.50 23.87 5.10
C SER A 290 6.72 22.40 4.74
N SER A 291 6.28 21.47 5.60
CA SER A 291 6.38 20.03 5.32
C SER A 291 5.50 19.58 4.15
N TYR A 292 4.26 20.05 4.06
CA TYR A 292 3.37 19.68 2.95
C TYR A 292 3.80 20.29 1.60
N GLU A 293 4.32 21.51 1.59
CA GLU A 293 4.87 22.15 0.39
C GLU A 293 6.11 21.42 -0.11
N ARG A 294 7.00 21.00 0.80
CA ARG A 294 8.16 20.18 0.45
C ARG A 294 7.74 18.82 -0.12
N SER A 295 6.76 18.17 0.48
CA SER A 295 6.15 16.93 -0.04
C SER A 295 5.57 17.13 -1.45
N LEU A 296 4.83 18.23 -1.66
CA LEU A 296 4.24 18.57 -2.95
C LEU A 296 5.30 18.85 -4.02
N GLU A 297 6.39 19.55 -3.68
CA GLU A 297 7.50 19.83 -4.59
C GLU A 297 8.14 18.55 -5.11
N ILE A 298 8.46 17.61 -4.20
CA ILE A 298 9.02 16.30 -4.56
C ILE A 298 8.04 15.54 -5.45
N ARG A 299 6.75 15.47 -5.09
CA ARG A 299 5.72 14.79 -5.88
C ARG A 299 5.55 15.37 -7.28
N LYS A 300 5.65 16.70 -7.43
CA LYS A 300 5.57 17.37 -8.75
C LYS A 300 6.69 16.95 -9.69
N ILE A 301 7.87 16.65 -9.15
CA ILE A 301 9.03 16.21 -9.92
C ILE A 301 8.93 14.71 -10.20
N ALA A 302 8.54 13.93 -9.20
CA ALA A 302 8.63 12.47 -9.24
C ALA A 302 7.43 11.78 -9.89
N LEU A 303 6.26 12.43 -9.94
CA LEU A 303 5.00 11.81 -10.33
C LEU A 303 4.36 12.52 -11.55
N PRO A 304 3.56 11.79 -12.35
CA PRO A 304 2.78 12.38 -13.42
C PRO A 304 1.85 13.51 -12.92
N PRO A 305 1.55 14.54 -13.74
CA PRO A 305 0.73 15.69 -13.31
C PRO A 305 -0.69 15.35 -12.82
N ASN A 306 -1.23 14.20 -13.22
CA ASN A 306 -2.54 13.69 -12.83
C ASN A 306 -2.48 12.64 -11.70
N HIS A 307 -1.35 12.48 -11.02
CA HIS A 307 -1.23 11.48 -9.96
C HIS A 307 -2.09 11.82 -8.73
N SER A 308 -2.72 10.81 -8.11
CA SER A 308 -3.59 10.97 -6.94
C SER A 308 -2.90 11.64 -5.75
N ASP A 309 -1.63 11.31 -5.51
CA ASP A 309 -0.83 11.91 -4.43
C ASP A 309 -0.65 13.43 -4.56
N LEU A 310 -0.64 13.97 -5.79
CA LEU A 310 -0.63 15.42 -5.99
C LEU A 310 -1.94 16.03 -5.52
N ALA A 311 -3.07 15.41 -5.85
CA ALA A 311 -4.38 15.85 -5.36
C ALA A 311 -4.46 15.79 -3.83
N ALA A 312 -3.98 14.69 -3.23
CA ALA A 312 -3.93 14.54 -1.77
C ALA A 312 -3.09 15.64 -1.11
N SER A 313 -1.93 15.99 -1.67
CA SER A 313 -1.11 17.11 -1.18
C SER A 313 -1.86 18.45 -1.23
N TYR A 314 -2.50 18.77 -2.35
CA TYR A 314 -3.30 20.00 -2.44
C TYR A 314 -4.48 20.02 -1.48
N LEU A 315 -5.12 18.88 -1.25
CA LEU A 315 -6.21 18.78 -0.29
C LEU A 315 -5.71 19.06 1.14
N ASN A 316 -4.57 18.49 1.52
CA ASN A 316 -3.95 18.74 2.83
C ASN A 316 -3.57 20.21 3.01
N ILE A 317 -2.91 20.82 2.02
CA ILE A 317 -2.55 22.25 2.03
C ILE A 317 -3.82 23.13 2.13
N GLY A 318 -4.87 22.79 1.38
CA GLY A 318 -6.16 23.48 1.43
C GLY A 318 -6.78 23.46 2.82
N SER A 319 -6.71 22.32 3.52
CA SER A 319 -7.21 22.16 4.89
C SER A 319 -6.47 23.05 5.90
N VAL A 320 -5.16 23.21 5.73
CA VAL A 320 -4.34 24.05 6.59
C VAL A 320 -4.65 25.53 6.36
N HIS A 321 -4.70 25.98 5.10
CA HIS A 321 -5.12 27.34 4.77
C HIS A 321 -6.52 27.64 5.28
N TYR A 322 -7.46 26.69 5.17
CA TYR A 322 -8.80 26.84 5.73
C TYR A 322 -8.76 27.04 7.25
N SER A 323 -7.96 26.23 7.96
CA SER A 323 -7.80 26.33 9.41
C SER A 323 -7.18 27.66 9.85
N MET A 324 -6.33 28.26 8.99
CA MET A 324 -5.76 29.59 9.20
C MET A 324 -6.72 30.74 8.82
N GLY A 325 -7.91 30.46 8.29
CA GLY A 325 -8.85 31.47 7.79
C GLY A 325 -8.46 32.06 6.42
N GLU A 326 -7.46 31.49 5.75
CA GLU A 326 -6.99 31.92 4.43
C GLU A 326 -7.84 31.31 3.30
N TYR A 327 -9.14 31.61 3.32
CA TYR A 327 -10.16 30.94 2.50
C TYR A 327 -9.88 30.96 1.00
N SER A 328 -9.33 32.06 0.45
CA SER A 328 -8.99 32.13 -0.98
C SER A 328 -7.88 31.14 -1.37
N LYS A 329 -6.87 30.95 -0.52
CA LYS A 329 -5.80 29.97 -0.78
C LYS A 329 -6.30 28.54 -0.59
N ALA A 330 -7.16 28.32 0.40
CA ALA A 330 -7.82 27.05 0.62
C ALA A 330 -8.66 26.63 -0.59
N LEU A 331 -9.48 27.55 -1.12
CA LEU A 331 -10.29 27.33 -2.31
C LEU A 331 -9.43 26.93 -3.51
N SER A 332 -8.38 27.72 -3.80
CA SER A 332 -7.46 27.45 -4.91
C SER A 332 -6.82 26.06 -4.80
N SER A 333 -6.43 25.65 -3.58
CA SER A 333 -5.83 24.35 -3.34
C SER A 333 -6.84 23.21 -3.54
N TYR A 334 -8.07 23.33 -3.03
CA TYR A 334 -9.10 22.33 -3.23
C TYR A 334 -9.57 22.23 -4.69
N GLU A 335 -9.66 23.35 -5.41
CA GLU A 335 -9.97 23.36 -6.84
C GLU A 335 -8.88 22.67 -7.66
N ARG A 336 -7.61 22.88 -7.31
CA ARG A 336 -6.48 22.19 -7.94
C ARG A 336 -6.50 20.68 -7.68
N SER A 337 -6.81 20.27 -6.44
CA SER A 337 -7.04 18.86 -6.10
C SER A 337 -8.17 18.26 -6.95
N LEU A 338 -9.30 18.96 -7.05
CA LEU A 338 -10.46 18.52 -7.82
C LEU A 338 -10.15 18.39 -9.32
N GLU A 339 -9.40 19.33 -9.90
CA GLU A 339 -8.97 19.30 -11.30
C GLU A 339 -8.13 18.05 -11.60
N ILE A 340 -7.12 17.76 -10.76
CA ILE A 340 -6.26 16.59 -10.88
C ILE A 340 -7.10 15.30 -10.78
N GLN A 341 -7.99 15.21 -9.79
CA GLN A 341 -8.85 14.05 -9.59
C GLN A 341 -9.81 13.83 -10.75
N LYS A 342 -10.39 14.88 -11.34
CA LYS A 342 -11.28 14.76 -12.52
C LYS A 342 -10.57 14.20 -13.75
N LEU A 343 -9.27 14.45 -13.89
CA LEU A 343 -8.46 13.90 -14.97
C LEU A 343 -8.04 12.44 -14.72
N ALA A 344 -7.90 12.06 -13.46
CA ALA A 344 -7.31 10.78 -13.06
C ALA A 344 -8.35 9.70 -12.71
N LEU A 345 -9.55 10.09 -12.28
CA LEU A 345 -10.51 9.21 -11.63
C LEU A 345 -11.87 9.22 -12.35
N PRO A 346 -12.65 8.13 -12.24
CA PRO A 346 -14.03 8.12 -12.72
C PRO A 346 -14.90 9.21 -12.08
N PRO A 347 -15.96 9.71 -12.77
CA PRO A 347 -16.76 10.85 -12.31
C PRO A 347 -17.42 10.73 -10.91
N ASN A 348 -17.58 9.50 -10.40
CA ASN A 348 -18.22 9.20 -9.12
C ASN A 348 -17.23 8.59 -8.11
N HIS A 349 -15.93 8.80 -8.28
CA HIS A 349 -14.94 8.33 -7.31
C HIS A 349 -15.06 9.10 -5.97
N PRO A 350 -15.01 8.43 -4.80
CA PRO A 350 -15.14 9.07 -3.48
C PRO A 350 -14.22 10.27 -3.25
N ASP A 351 -12.99 10.24 -3.77
CA ASP A 351 -12.01 11.33 -3.60
C ASP A 351 -12.50 12.68 -4.15
N LEU A 352 -13.28 12.68 -5.23
CA LEU A 352 -13.92 13.88 -5.78
C LEU A 352 -14.87 14.49 -4.74
N ALA A 353 -15.59 13.65 -3.99
CA ALA A 353 -16.52 14.10 -2.96
C ALA A 353 -15.80 14.81 -1.82
N SER A 354 -14.58 14.40 -1.47
CA SER A 354 -13.76 15.06 -0.45
C SER A 354 -13.33 16.46 -0.91
N SER A 355 -12.90 16.62 -2.16
CA SER A 355 -12.57 17.94 -2.71
C SER A 355 -13.80 18.86 -2.79
N TYR A 356 -14.95 18.36 -3.26
CA TYR A 356 -16.21 19.14 -3.24
C TYR A 356 -16.64 19.53 -1.83
N SER A 357 -16.47 18.63 -0.84
CA SER A 357 -16.78 18.95 0.56
C SER A 357 -15.85 20.03 1.11
N GLY A 358 -14.55 20.02 0.76
CA GLY A 358 -13.59 21.07 1.13
C GLY A 358 -13.97 22.42 0.53
N ILE A 359 -14.33 22.46 -0.75
CA ILE A 359 -14.85 23.66 -1.43
C ILE A 359 -16.13 24.17 -0.75
N GLY A 360 -17.05 23.27 -0.42
CA GLY A 360 -18.29 23.60 0.30
C GLY A 360 -18.03 24.23 1.68
N LEU A 361 -17.05 23.72 2.43
CA LEU A 361 -16.62 24.29 3.71
C LEU A 361 -16.10 25.71 3.56
N VAL A 362 -15.28 25.96 2.54
CA VAL A 362 -14.74 27.29 2.27
C VAL A 362 -15.87 28.27 1.95
N TYR A 363 -16.77 27.93 1.03
CA TYR A 363 -17.89 28.81 0.68
C TYR A 363 -18.85 29.06 1.85
N ASP A 364 -19.10 28.06 2.71
CA ASP A 364 -19.93 28.22 3.91
C ASP A 364 -19.32 29.28 4.86
N ASN A 365 -18.00 29.25 5.07
CA ASN A 365 -17.32 30.23 5.93
C ASN A 365 -17.25 31.62 5.31
N MET A 366 -17.17 31.70 3.98
CA MET A 366 -17.31 32.95 3.23
C MET A 366 -18.76 33.46 3.19
N ARG A 367 -19.73 32.74 3.79
CA ARG A 367 -21.17 33.02 3.77
C ARG A 367 -21.79 32.99 2.37
N GLU A 368 -21.14 32.32 1.43
CA GLU A 368 -21.63 32.09 0.07
C GLU A 368 -22.48 30.80 0.04
N TYR A 369 -23.58 30.81 0.80
CA TYR A 369 -24.35 29.61 1.13
C TYR A 369 -24.87 28.84 -0.10
N SER A 370 -25.27 29.52 -1.18
CA SER A 370 -25.72 28.85 -2.40
C SER A 370 -24.61 28.03 -3.07
N LYS A 371 -23.36 28.54 -3.08
CA LYS A 371 -22.20 27.81 -3.62
C LYS A 371 -21.78 26.68 -2.69
N ALA A 372 -21.89 26.89 -1.37
CA ALA A 372 -21.66 25.85 -0.37
C ALA A 372 -22.61 24.67 -0.57
N LEU A 373 -23.93 24.94 -0.67
CA LEU A 373 -24.95 23.92 -0.93
C LEU A 373 -24.66 23.15 -2.22
N SER A 374 -24.41 23.86 -3.34
CA SER A 374 -24.10 23.21 -4.62
C SER A 374 -22.90 22.24 -4.51
N SER A 375 -21.86 22.65 -3.78
CA SER A 375 -20.66 21.83 -3.57
C SER A 375 -20.94 20.63 -2.68
N TYR A 376 -21.67 20.82 -1.56
CA TYR A 376 -22.03 19.73 -0.67
C TYR A 376 -23.02 18.74 -1.29
N GLU A 377 -23.98 19.21 -2.08
CA GLU A 377 -24.93 18.36 -2.81
C GLU A 377 -24.19 17.48 -3.83
N ARG A 378 -23.22 18.05 -4.56
CA ARG A 378 -22.38 17.27 -5.47
C ARG A 378 -21.53 16.23 -4.73
N SER A 379 -20.97 16.58 -3.58
CA SER A 379 -20.26 15.64 -2.70
C SER A 379 -21.18 14.51 -2.22
N LEU A 380 -22.41 14.85 -1.79
CA LEU A 380 -23.41 13.90 -1.32
C LEU A 380 -23.87 12.95 -2.44
N GLU A 381 -24.08 13.46 -3.65
CA GLU A 381 -24.46 12.66 -4.83
C GLU A 381 -23.41 11.58 -5.12
N ILE A 382 -22.13 11.97 -5.17
CA ILE A 382 -21.02 11.04 -5.39
C ILE A 382 -20.96 9.98 -4.27
N ARG A 383 -21.07 10.41 -3.01
CA ARG A 383 -21.03 9.49 -1.86
C ARG A 383 -22.22 8.53 -1.85
N ASN A 384 -23.41 8.96 -2.25
CA ASN A 384 -24.58 8.09 -2.34
C ASN A 384 -24.41 6.98 -3.38
N ILE A 385 -23.64 7.25 -4.44
CA ILE A 385 -23.34 6.25 -5.49
C ILE A 385 -22.23 5.31 -5.01
N ALA A 386 -21.18 5.86 -4.40
CA ALA A 386 -19.95 5.12 -4.13
C ALA A 386 -19.92 4.38 -2.78
N LEU A 387 -20.78 4.76 -1.81
CA LEU A 387 -20.72 4.26 -0.44
C LEU A 387 -22.04 3.57 -0.03
N PRO A 388 -21.98 2.61 0.92
CA PRO A 388 -23.19 2.05 1.54
C PRO A 388 -24.08 3.14 2.15
N SER A 389 -25.39 2.91 2.15
CA SER A 389 -26.38 3.90 2.61
C SER A 389 -26.27 4.28 4.10
N ASN A 390 -25.56 3.48 4.89
CA ASN A 390 -25.25 3.73 6.30
C ASN A 390 -23.82 4.26 6.53
N HIS A 391 -23.08 4.65 5.48
CA HIS A 391 -21.71 5.12 5.65
C HIS A 391 -21.64 6.46 6.42
N PRO A 392 -20.74 6.62 7.42
CA PRO A 392 -20.61 7.85 8.21
C PRO A 392 -20.43 9.14 7.38
N ASP A 393 -19.72 9.06 6.25
CA ASP A 393 -19.51 10.20 5.35
C ASP A 393 -20.80 10.77 4.75
N LEU A 394 -21.82 9.93 4.54
CA LEU A 394 -23.15 10.41 4.13
C LEU A 394 -23.77 11.24 5.24
N ALA A 395 -23.67 10.77 6.49
CA ALA A 395 -24.13 11.51 7.65
C ALA A 395 -23.40 12.86 7.80
N ALA A 396 -22.10 12.91 7.53
CA ALA A 396 -21.33 14.16 7.53
C ALA A 396 -21.81 15.13 6.44
N SER A 397 -22.05 14.64 5.21
CA SER A 397 -22.61 15.44 4.12
C SER A 397 -23.98 16.04 4.47
N TYR A 398 -24.91 15.23 4.97
CA TYR A 398 -26.23 15.71 5.40
C TYR A 398 -26.11 16.71 6.56
N ASN A 399 -25.18 16.51 7.50
CA ASN A 399 -24.95 17.46 8.57
C ASN A 399 -24.48 18.83 8.05
N ASN A 400 -23.54 18.85 7.10
CA ASN A 400 -23.03 20.09 6.51
C ASN A 400 -24.11 20.83 5.72
N ILE A 401 -24.92 20.11 4.96
CA ILE A 401 -26.09 20.69 4.25
C ILE A 401 -27.09 21.27 5.26
N GLY A 402 -27.38 20.53 6.34
CA GLY A 402 -28.26 20.99 7.41
C GLY A 402 -27.75 22.27 8.08
N LEU A 403 -26.45 22.38 8.30
CA LEU A 403 -25.81 23.57 8.86
C LEU A 403 -25.99 24.80 7.97
N VAL A 404 -25.79 24.65 6.66
CA VAL A 404 -25.98 25.75 5.72
C VAL A 404 -27.45 26.20 5.69
N TYR A 405 -28.40 25.26 5.65
CA TYR A 405 -29.83 25.61 5.73
C TYR A 405 -30.22 26.30 7.04
N ASP A 406 -29.66 25.88 8.19
CA ASP A 406 -29.91 26.52 9.48
C ASP A 406 -29.40 27.98 9.48
N LYS A 407 -28.18 28.22 8.98
CA LYS A 407 -27.62 29.57 8.81
C LYS A 407 -28.43 30.47 7.88
N MET A 408 -29.12 29.87 6.90
CA MET A 408 -30.03 30.58 5.98
C MET A 408 -31.42 30.83 6.60
N GLY A 409 -31.73 30.26 7.77
CA GLY A 409 -33.07 30.31 8.38
C GLY A 409 -34.09 29.35 7.74
N GLU A 410 -33.63 28.43 6.88
CA GLU A 410 -34.45 27.42 6.21
C GLU A 410 -34.64 26.20 7.12
N TYR A 411 -35.22 26.43 8.30
CA TYR A 411 -35.23 25.47 9.41
C TYR A 411 -35.84 24.10 9.06
N SER A 412 -36.89 24.06 8.24
CA SER A 412 -37.49 22.80 7.80
C SER A 412 -36.53 21.92 6.99
N LYS A 413 -35.71 22.53 6.11
CA LYS A 413 -34.69 21.82 5.33
C LYS A 413 -33.51 21.41 6.20
N ALA A 414 -33.14 22.27 7.16
CA ALA A 414 -32.11 21.97 8.15
C ALA A 414 -32.48 20.73 8.98
N LEU A 415 -33.70 20.69 9.55
CA LEU A 415 -34.21 19.56 10.30
C LEU A 415 -34.20 18.28 9.47
N SER A 416 -34.75 18.31 8.25
CA SER A 416 -34.76 17.13 7.37
C SER A 416 -33.35 16.57 7.13
N SER A 417 -32.37 17.44 6.90
CA SER A 417 -30.98 17.05 6.68
C SER A 417 -30.34 16.50 7.96
N TYR A 418 -30.52 17.17 9.10
CA TYR A 418 -29.98 16.69 10.37
C TYR A 418 -30.61 15.38 10.85
N GLU A 419 -31.91 15.18 10.63
CA GLU A 419 -32.61 13.93 10.95
C GLU A 419 -32.07 12.78 10.09
N ARG A 420 -31.83 13.01 8.80
CA ARG A 420 -31.21 12.02 7.91
C ARG A 420 -29.80 11.67 8.37
N SER A 421 -29.00 12.66 8.77
CA SER A 421 -27.67 12.47 9.37
C SER A 421 -27.74 11.63 10.65
N LEU A 422 -28.68 11.95 11.55
CA LEU A 422 -28.89 11.23 12.81
C LEU A 422 -29.30 9.77 12.57
N GLN A 423 -30.19 9.52 11.61
CA GLN A 423 -30.62 8.16 11.26
C GLN A 423 -29.45 7.30 10.78
N ILE A 424 -28.62 7.84 9.88
CA ILE A 424 -27.43 7.13 9.38
C ILE A 424 -26.46 6.84 10.53
N ARG A 425 -26.17 7.84 11.37
CA ARG A 425 -25.29 7.67 12.54
C ARG A 425 -25.80 6.64 13.54
N LYS A 426 -27.12 6.56 13.77
CA LYS A 426 -27.73 5.54 14.66
C LYS A 426 -27.52 4.11 14.17
N ILE A 427 -27.41 3.92 12.86
CA ILE A 427 -27.15 2.61 12.25
C ILE A 427 -25.65 2.32 12.26
N ALA A 428 -24.82 3.33 11.99
CA ALA A 428 -23.39 3.17 11.75
C ALA A 428 -22.54 3.15 13.03
N LEU A 429 -22.98 3.81 14.09
CA LEU A 429 -22.18 4.12 15.28
C LEU A 429 -22.75 3.47 16.55
N SER A 430 -21.90 3.33 17.56
CA SER A 430 -22.35 2.85 18.88
C SER A 430 -23.34 3.85 19.52
N PRO A 431 -24.29 3.39 20.37
CA PRO A 431 -25.34 4.25 20.92
C PRO A 431 -24.85 5.47 21.72
N ASN A 432 -23.61 5.42 22.22
CA ASN A 432 -22.99 6.51 22.98
C ASN A 432 -21.97 7.30 22.17
N HIS A 433 -21.88 7.12 20.85
CA HIS A 433 -20.89 7.83 20.04
C HIS A 433 -21.12 9.36 20.08
N PRO A 434 -20.08 10.19 20.31
CA PRO A 434 -20.22 11.65 20.41
C PRO A 434 -20.95 12.31 19.23
N ASP A 435 -20.78 11.80 18.01
CA ASP A 435 -21.46 12.33 16.81
C ASP A 435 -23.00 12.23 16.86
N LEU A 436 -23.56 11.27 17.61
CA LEU A 436 -25.00 11.21 17.85
C LEU A 436 -25.46 12.40 18.69
N ALA A 437 -24.68 12.79 19.69
CA ALA A 437 -24.95 13.97 20.50
C ALA A 437 -24.82 15.26 19.68
N THR A 438 -23.82 15.35 18.80
CA THR A 438 -23.67 16.48 17.87
C THR A 438 -24.92 16.65 17.00
N SER A 439 -25.43 15.55 16.41
CA SER A 439 -26.68 15.60 15.64
C SER A 439 -27.87 16.04 16.48
N CYS A 440 -28.03 15.50 17.69
CA CYS A 440 -29.09 15.92 18.62
C CYS A 440 -28.98 17.40 18.99
N ASN A 441 -27.77 17.89 19.28
CA ASN A 441 -27.53 19.29 19.60
C ASN A 441 -27.90 20.22 18.43
N ASN A 442 -27.54 19.85 17.20
CA ASN A 442 -27.88 20.63 16.01
C ASN A 442 -29.40 20.70 15.79
N ILE A 443 -30.11 19.57 15.95
CA ILE A 443 -31.59 19.54 15.89
C ILE A 443 -32.19 20.40 17.02
N GLY A 444 -31.64 20.32 18.23
CA GLY A 444 -32.06 21.16 19.36
C GLY A 444 -31.87 22.65 19.08
N SER A 445 -30.77 23.03 18.42
CA SER A 445 -30.49 24.40 17.98
C SER A 445 -31.54 24.90 17.00
N VAL A 446 -31.88 24.10 15.98
CA VAL A 446 -32.92 24.48 15.02
C VAL A 446 -34.28 24.67 15.69
N TYR A 447 -34.70 23.76 16.57
CA TYR A 447 -35.96 23.94 17.32
C TYR A 447 -35.92 25.16 18.24
N SER A 448 -34.78 25.46 18.86
CA SER A 448 -34.59 26.68 19.65
C SER A 448 -34.78 27.93 18.79
N ASN A 449 -34.20 27.94 17.59
CA ASN A 449 -34.33 29.06 16.63
C ASN A 449 -35.77 29.24 16.14
N MET A 450 -36.53 28.16 16.04
CA MET A 450 -37.97 28.17 15.72
C MET A 450 -38.87 28.58 16.91
N GLY A 451 -38.32 28.72 18.12
CA GLY A 451 -39.09 28.99 19.33
C GLY A 451 -39.80 27.76 19.93
N GLU A 452 -39.54 26.56 19.40
CA GLU A 452 -40.08 25.29 19.91
C GLU A 452 -39.26 24.77 21.09
N TYR A 453 -39.22 25.55 22.17
CA TYR A 453 -38.32 25.36 23.31
C TYR A 453 -38.45 23.99 24.00
N SER A 454 -39.66 23.42 24.08
CA SER A 454 -39.85 22.09 24.67
C SER A 454 -39.16 20.98 23.86
N LYS A 455 -39.21 21.06 22.52
CA LYS A 455 -38.51 20.11 21.65
C LYS A 455 -37.00 20.33 21.70
N ALA A 456 -36.57 21.60 21.67
CA ALA A 456 -35.16 21.96 21.81
C ALA A 456 -34.56 21.36 23.09
N LEU A 457 -35.24 21.53 24.23
CA LEU A 457 -34.81 21.00 25.52
C LEU A 457 -34.64 19.48 25.47
N SER A 458 -35.63 18.75 24.93
CA SER A 458 -35.56 17.28 24.82
C SER A 458 -34.34 16.81 24.01
N TYR A 459 -34.02 17.50 22.92
CA TYR A 459 -32.86 17.16 22.10
C TYR A 459 -31.53 17.53 22.76
N TYR A 460 -31.45 18.67 23.44
CA TYR A 460 -30.25 19.03 24.20
C TYR A 460 -30.00 18.10 25.38
N GLU A 461 -31.04 17.64 26.09
CA GLU A 461 -30.90 16.66 27.18
C GLU A 461 -30.37 15.32 26.66
N LYS A 462 -30.85 14.84 25.51
CA LYS A 462 -30.32 13.64 24.83
C LYS A 462 -28.84 13.83 24.45
N ALA A 463 -28.47 14.98 23.89
CA ALA A 463 -27.09 15.28 23.56
C ALA A 463 -26.20 15.29 24.82
N GLN A 464 -26.67 15.90 25.91
CA GLN A 464 -25.95 15.92 27.18
C GLN A 464 -25.75 14.53 27.75
N GLU A 465 -26.76 13.67 27.71
CA GLU A 465 -26.65 12.29 28.21
C GLU A 465 -25.56 11.51 27.47
N ILE A 466 -25.56 11.58 26.13
CA ILE A 466 -24.59 10.88 25.29
C ILE A 466 -23.17 11.44 25.51
N TRP A 467 -22.99 12.77 25.50
CA TRP A 467 -21.68 13.38 25.72
C TRP A 467 -21.11 13.08 27.11
N LYS A 468 -21.93 13.07 28.17
CA LYS A 468 -21.47 12.70 29.53
C LYS A 468 -20.98 11.26 29.62
N LYS A 469 -21.52 10.34 28.81
CA LYS A 469 -21.10 8.93 28.79
C LYS A 469 -19.86 8.69 27.93
N SER A 470 -19.55 9.58 26.99
CA SER A 470 -18.55 9.35 25.95
C SER A 470 -17.33 10.25 26.01
N LEU A 471 -17.42 11.39 26.70
CA LEU A 471 -16.36 12.39 26.77
C LEU A 471 -15.95 12.64 28.23
N PRO A 472 -14.68 13.05 28.47
CA PRO A 472 -14.25 13.49 29.79
C PRO A 472 -15.14 14.63 30.31
N PRO A 473 -15.39 14.71 31.64
CA PRO A 473 -16.25 15.76 32.21
C PRO A 473 -15.83 17.20 31.90
N THR A 474 -14.55 17.42 31.59
CA THR A 474 -13.96 18.72 31.25
C THR A 474 -14.13 19.09 29.77
N HIS A 475 -14.71 18.21 28.94
CA HIS A 475 -14.81 18.45 27.50
C HIS A 475 -15.74 19.65 27.19
N PRO A 476 -15.33 20.59 26.30
CA PRO A 476 -16.10 21.81 26.00
C PRO A 476 -17.55 21.58 25.58
N HIS A 477 -17.82 20.50 24.85
CA HIS A 477 -19.19 20.16 24.43
C HIS A 477 -20.16 19.93 25.61
N ILE A 478 -19.69 19.40 26.74
CA ILE A 478 -20.52 19.21 27.94
C ILE A 478 -20.91 20.57 28.53
N ALA A 479 -20.01 21.54 28.54
CA ALA A 479 -20.30 22.91 28.99
C ALA A 479 -21.26 23.62 28.02
N LEU A 480 -21.03 23.49 26.70
CA LEU A 480 -21.88 24.06 25.65
C LEU A 480 -23.34 23.59 25.78
N VAL A 481 -23.56 22.28 25.85
CA VAL A 481 -24.93 21.74 25.93
C VAL A 481 -25.63 22.14 27.22
N LYS A 482 -24.89 22.24 28.32
CA LYS A 482 -25.44 22.72 29.59
C LYS A 482 -25.89 24.18 29.47
N SER A 483 -25.07 25.04 28.87
CA SER A 483 -25.45 26.43 28.59
C SER A 483 -26.71 26.51 27.72
N ASN A 484 -26.78 25.69 26.66
CA ASN A 484 -27.97 25.62 25.81
C ASN A 484 -29.22 25.22 26.60
N ILE A 485 -29.13 24.18 27.44
CA ILE A 485 -30.24 23.75 28.32
C ILE A 485 -30.67 24.88 29.26
N ASP A 486 -29.72 25.56 29.90
CA ASP A 486 -30.02 26.63 30.85
C ASP A 486 -30.69 27.83 30.16
N ILE A 487 -30.28 28.18 28.94
CA ILE A 487 -30.92 29.22 28.12
C ILE A 487 -32.36 28.81 27.78
N ILE A 488 -32.58 27.57 27.33
CA ILE A 488 -33.91 27.09 26.95
C ILE A 488 -34.85 27.03 28.16
N LYS A 489 -34.36 26.60 29.33
CA LYS A 489 -35.15 26.55 30.56
C LYS A 489 -35.63 27.92 31.03
N LYS A 490 -34.91 29.01 30.70
CA LYS A 490 -35.35 30.39 30.99
C LYS A 490 -36.44 30.89 30.03
N LYS A 491 -36.64 30.21 28.91
CA LYS A 491 -37.61 30.58 27.85
C LYS A 491 -38.89 29.74 27.90
N LEU A 492 -38.88 28.65 28.66
CA LEU A 492 -40.05 27.85 29.06
C LEU A 492 -40.70 28.49 30.28
#